data_AF-A0A969GCN2-F1
#
_entry.id   AF-A0A969GCN2-F1
#
_cell.length_a   1.000
_cell.length_b   1.000
_cell.length_c   1.000
_cell.angle_alpha   90.00
_cell.angle_beta   90.00
_cell.angle_gamma   90.00
#
_symmetry.space_group_name_H-M   'P 1'
#
loop_
_entity.id
_entity.type
_entity.pdbx_description
1 polymer ?
#
loop_
_entity_poly.entity_id
_entity_poly.type
_entity_poly.pdbx_seq_one_letter_code
_entity_poly.pdbx_strand_id
1 'polypeptide(L)'
;MTGELKEQNSDTIFQDAVEALRRGDKPRAKELLTLLLKSDQNNAVYWIWLSAAVESQKERIYCLQTALKLDSENGTAKRGLILLGALAPDETIQPFPMNRPRAWEEKLLLANEKPKVRVSLLEARHSAWLA
;
A
#
# COMPACT_ATOMS: atom_id res chain seq x y z
N MET A 1 22.84 -5.21 25.09
CA MET A 1 23.43 -3.98 24.52
C MET A 1 23.90 -4.13 23.07
N THR A 2 24.49 -5.26 22.64
CA THR A 2 24.91 -5.43 21.23
C THR A 2 23.77 -5.64 20.23
N GLY A 3 22.63 -6.21 20.67
CA GLY A 3 21.45 -6.41 19.82
C GLY A 3 20.74 -5.12 19.44
N GLU A 4 20.55 -4.19 20.37
CA GLU A 4 19.82 -2.93 20.16
C GLU A 4 20.48 -2.03 19.11
N LEU A 5 21.82 -1.96 19.11
CA LEU A 5 22.57 -1.19 18.10
C LEU A 5 22.46 -1.81 16.70
N LYS A 6 22.35 -3.15 16.61
CA LYS A 6 22.18 -3.85 15.33
C LYS A 6 20.77 -3.62 14.77
N GLU A 7 19.74 -3.68 15.63
CA GLU A 7 18.35 -3.42 15.27
C GLU A 7 18.17 -1.98 14.73
N GLN A 8 18.68 -0.98 15.46
CA GLN A 8 18.61 0.44 15.07
C GLN A 8 19.27 0.72 13.71
N ASN A 9 20.39 0.05 13.44
CA ASN A 9 21.07 0.18 12.15
C ASN A 9 20.26 -0.47 11.01
N SER A 10 19.67 -1.65 11.25
CA SER A 10 18.78 -2.30 10.28
C SER A 10 17.54 -1.47 9.96
N ASP A 11 16.91 -0.85 10.98
CA ASP A 11 15.77 0.03 10.80
C ASP A 11 16.12 1.23 9.90
N THR A 12 17.27 1.85 10.14
CA THR A 12 17.74 2.99 9.33
C THR A 12 17.97 2.57 7.88
N ILE A 13 18.67 1.46 7.65
CA ILE A 13 18.92 0.90 6.31
C ILE A 13 17.60 0.55 5.60
N PHE A 14 16.62 0.04 6.35
CA PHE A 14 15.32 -0.32 5.82
C PHE A 14 14.53 0.93 5.38
N GLN A 15 14.52 1.99 6.19
CA GLN A 15 13.87 3.26 5.80
C GLN A 15 14.52 3.85 4.54
N ASP A 16 15.85 3.81 4.43
CA ASP A 16 16.57 4.26 3.24
C ASP A 16 16.20 3.45 1.99
N ALA A 17 16.03 2.13 2.13
CA ALA A 17 15.61 1.27 1.03
C ALA A 17 14.18 1.59 0.55
N VAL A 18 13.26 1.83 1.48
CA VAL A 18 11.88 2.24 1.18
C VAL A 18 11.86 3.59 0.48
N GLU A 19 12.67 4.54 0.94
CA GLU A 19 12.76 5.87 0.32
C GLU A 19 13.39 5.82 -1.09
N ALA A 20 14.41 4.98 -1.29
CA ALA A 20 14.97 4.72 -2.62
C ALA A 20 13.90 4.20 -3.59
N LEU A 21 13.05 3.25 -3.15
CA LEU A 21 11.92 2.78 -3.95
C LEU A 21 10.89 3.87 -4.26
N ARG A 22 10.56 4.73 -3.29
CA ARG A 22 9.65 5.86 -3.51
C ARG A 22 10.17 6.83 -4.56
N ARG A 23 11.49 7.02 -4.62
CA ARG A 23 12.16 7.86 -5.63
C ARG A 23 12.37 7.16 -6.98
N GLY A 24 12.09 5.86 -7.06
CA GLY A 24 12.30 5.05 -8.26
C GLY A 24 13.73 4.51 -8.42
N ASP A 25 14.60 4.70 -7.43
CA ASP A 25 15.97 4.17 -7.42
C ASP A 25 15.98 2.70 -6.99
N LYS A 26 15.60 1.84 -7.93
CA LYS A 26 15.55 0.39 -7.74
C LYS A 26 16.93 -0.25 -7.46
N PRO A 27 18.02 0.12 -8.16
CA PRO A 27 19.35 -0.42 -7.87
C PRO A 27 19.75 -0.18 -6.41
N ARG A 28 19.60 1.06 -5.92
CA ARG A 28 19.95 1.39 -4.53
C ARG A 28 19.10 0.62 -3.53
N ALA A 29 17.78 0.52 -3.78
CA ALA A 29 16.90 -0.26 -2.91
C ALA A 29 17.30 -1.74 -2.87
N LYS A 30 17.63 -2.33 -4.02
CA LYS A 30 18.07 -3.74 -4.13
C LYS A 30 19.33 -3.99 -3.31
N GLU A 31 20.32 -3.09 -3.38
CA GLU A 31 21.54 -3.19 -2.58
C GLU A 31 21.24 -3.19 -1.08
N LEU A 32 20.46 -2.21 -0.59
CA LEU A 32 20.13 -2.05 0.82
C LEU A 32 19.32 -3.25 1.35
N LEU A 33 18.32 -3.71 0.60
CA LEU A 33 17.51 -4.87 0.97
C LEU A 33 18.31 -6.18 0.96
N THR A 34 19.27 -6.31 0.04
CA THR A 34 20.18 -7.48 0.02
C THR A 34 21.10 -7.45 1.25
N LEU A 35 21.56 -6.27 1.66
CA LEU A 35 22.35 -6.11 2.89
C LEU A 35 21.55 -6.52 4.13
N LEU A 36 20.30 -6.09 4.23
CA LEU A 36 19.40 -6.48 5.32
C LEU A 36 19.19 -7.99 5.37
N LEU A 37 18.96 -8.64 4.21
CA LEU A 37 18.80 -10.09 4.12
C LEU A 37 20.06 -10.87 4.47
N LYS A 38 21.26 -10.30 4.31
CA LYS A 38 22.50 -10.92 4.83
C LYS A 38 22.53 -10.93 6.36
N SER A 39 21.85 -9.98 6.99
CA SER A 39 21.82 -9.85 8.45
C SER A 39 20.69 -10.66 9.09
N ASP A 40 19.54 -10.74 8.41
CA ASP A 40 18.37 -11.54 8.78
C ASP A 40 17.64 -12.00 7.51
N GLN A 41 17.90 -13.25 7.13
CA GLN A 41 17.30 -13.88 5.94
C GLN A 41 15.86 -14.36 6.18
N ASN A 42 15.43 -14.48 7.44
CA ASN A 42 14.11 -14.99 7.80
C ASN A 42 13.05 -13.88 7.90
N ASN A 43 13.43 -12.63 7.62
CA ASN A 43 12.53 -11.50 7.60
C ASN A 43 11.70 -11.46 6.31
N ALA A 44 10.44 -11.89 6.38
CA ALA A 44 9.52 -11.87 5.24
C ALA A 44 9.31 -10.45 4.66
N VAL A 45 9.40 -9.40 5.48
CA VAL A 45 9.20 -8.00 5.05
C VAL A 45 10.29 -7.61 4.05
N TYR A 46 11.56 -7.93 4.33
CA TYR A 46 12.67 -7.60 3.41
C TYR A 46 12.52 -8.30 2.06
N TRP A 47 12.07 -9.56 2.04
CA TRP A 47 11.77 -10.27 0.80
C TRP A 47 10.63 -9.62 0.00
N ILE A 48 9.57 -9.18 0.68
CA ILE A 48 8.45 -8.46 0.02
C ILE A 48 8.95 -7.18 -0.63
N TRP A 49 9.72 -6.36 0.11
CA TRP A 49 10.26 -5.12 -0.44
C TRP A 49 11.29 -5.36 -1.56
N LEU A 50 12.10 -6.42 -1.47
CA LEU A 50 13.05 -6.78 -2.54
C LEU A 50 12.33 -7.10 -3.85
N SER A 51 11.13 -7.69 -3.77
CA SER A 51 10.30 -7.95 -4.95
C SER A 51 9.92 -6.67 -5.73
N ALA A 52 9.89 -5.50 -5.08
CA ALA A 52 9.66 -4.22 -5.76
C ALA A 52 10.93 -3.66 -6.43
N ALA A 53 12.10 -3.99 -5.89
CA ALA A 53 13.40 -3.50 -6.36
C ALA A 53 13.96 -4.31 -7.54
N VAL A 54 13.65 -5.61 -7.62
CA VAL A 54 14.13 -6.47 -8.72
C VAL A 54 13.37 -6.22 -10.03
N GLU A 55 14.06 -6.42 -11.15
CA GLU A 55 13.56 -6.06 -12.47
C GLU A 55 12.76 -7.18 -13.12
N SER A 56 13.27 -8.42 -13.05
CA SER A 56 12.66 -9.53 -13.76
C SER A 56 11.46 -10.10 -13.02
N GLN A 57 10.39 -10.44 -13.74
CA GLN A 57 9.21 -11.07 -13.16
C GLN A 57 9.54 -12.36 -12.39
N LYS A 58 10.52 -13.14 -12.88
CA LYS A 58 10.97 -14.37 -12.23
C LYS A 58 11.57 -14.09 -10.84
N GLU A 59 12.43 -13.08 -10.71
CA GLU A 59 12.99 -12.69 -9.41
C GLU A 59 11.91 -12.15 -8.47
N ARG A 60 10.94 -11.39 -8.99
CA ARG A 60 9.80 -10.89 -8.18
C ARG A 60 9.02 -12.04 -7.57
N ILE A 61 8.65 -13.02 -8.40
CA ILE A 61 7.94 -14.22 -7.96
C ILE A 61 8.76 -14.98 -6.92
N TYR A 62 10.06 -15.17 -7.15
CA TYR A 62 10.94 -15.83 -6.19
C TYR A 62 10.94 -15.13 -4.82
N CYS A 63 11.09 -13.81 -4.79
CA CYS A 63 11.09 -13.04 -3.54
C CYS A 63 9.76 -13.20 -2.79
N LEU A 64 8.63 -13.10 -3.48
CA LEU A 64 7.30 -13.22 -2.88
C LEU A 64 7.01 -14.65 -2.41
N GLN A 65 7.46 -15.67 -3.15
CA GLN A 65 7.35 -17.07 -2.71
C GLN A 65 8.20 -17.33 -1.46
N THR A 66 9.40 -16.77 -1.38
CA THR A 66 10.24 -16.87 -0.18
C THR A 66 9.60 -16.19 1.01
N ALA A 67 9.05 -14.98 0.83
CA ALA A 67 8.30 -14.30 1.88
C ALA A 67 7.11 -15.13 2.38
N LEU A 68 6.35 -15.73 1.46
CA LEU A 68 5.19 -16.56 1.81
C LEU A 68 5.59 -17.87 2.52
N LYS A 69 6.77 -18.42 2.24
CA LYS A 69 7.30 -19.57 2.99
C LYS A 69 7.64 -19.22 4.44
N LEU A 70 8.10 -17.98 4.68
CA LEU A 70 8.48 -17.48 6.00
C LEU A 70 7.26 -17.02 6.81
N ASP A 71 6.28 -16.40 6.13
CA ASP A 71 5.02 -15.95 6.70
C ASP A 71 3.88 -16.37 5.75
N SER A 72 3.28 -17.53 6.04
CA SER A 72 2.23 -18.13 5.21
C SER A 72 0.95 -17.32 5.20
N GLU A 73 0.74 -16.42 6.16
CA GLU A 73 -0.46 -15.58 6.26
C GLU A 73 -0.24 -14.19 5.68
N ASN A 74 0.93 -13.92 5.10
CA ASN A 74 1.25 -12.62 4.54
C ASN A 74 0.38 -12.27 3.33
N GLY A 75 -0.67 -11.48 3.57
CA GLY A 75 -1.59 -11.05 2.50
C GLY A 75 -0.90 -10.27 1.38
N THR A 76 0.19 -9.56 1.65
CA THR A 76 0.92 -8.79 0.62
C THR A 76 1.67 -9.72 -0.33
N ALA A 77 2.32 -10.76 0.19
CA ALA A 77 2.97 -11.78 -0.64
C ALA A 77 1.95 -12.54 -1.50
N LYS A 78 0.84 -12.99 -0.89
CA LYS A 78 -0.26 -13.68 -1.61
C LYS A 78 -0.81 -12.81 -2.75
N ARG A 79 -1.16 -11.55 -2.46
CA ARG A 79 -1.64 -10.58 -3.48
C ARG A 79 -0.63 -10.36 -4.61
N GLY A 80 0.66 -10.19 -4.27
CA GLY A 80 1.72 -9.99 -5.26
C GLY A 80 1.84 -11.19 -6.20
N LEU A 81 1.79 -12.41 -5.68
CA LEU A 81 1.85 -13.63 -6.50
C LEU A 81 0.61 -13.78 -7.40
N ILE A 82 -0.58 -13.44 -6.89
CA ILE A 82 -1.81 -13.45 -7.69
C ILE A 82 -1.71 -12.47 -8.86
N LEU A 83 -1.26 -11.23 -8.61
CA LEU A 83 -1.08 -10.22 -9.66
C LEU A 83 -0.07 -10.64 -10.73
N LEU A 84 0.95 -11.40 -10.35
CA LEU A 84 1.98 -11.91 -11.27
C LEU A 84 1.60 -13.26 -11.92
N GLY A 85 0.40 -13.79 -11.64
CA GLY A 85 -0.08 -15.06 -12.18
C GLY A 85 0.59 -16.31 -11.58
N ALA A 86 1.29 -16.17 -10.45
CA ALA A 86 2.05 -17.24 -9.79
C ALA A 86 1.28 -17.94 -8.66
N LEU A 87 0.11 -17.41 -8.28
CA LEU A 87 -0.81 -18.01 -7.32
C LEU A 87 -2.24 -17.80 -7.81
N ALA A 88 -3.10 -18.82 -7.66
CA ALA A 88 -4.51 -18.68 -7.99
C ALA A 88 -5.20 -17.73 -6.99
N PRO A 89 -6.14 -16.87 -7.43
CA PRO A 89 -6.97 -16.10 -6.53
C PRO A 89 -7.76 -17.02 -5.59
N ASP A 90 -7.86 -16.62 -4.32
CA ASP A 90 -8.69 -17.27 -3.31
C ASP A 90 -9.63 -16.22 -2.70
N GLU A 91 -10.86 -16.61 -2.39
CA GLU A 91 -11.91 -15.76 -1.80
C GLU A 91 -11.49 -15.19 -0.43
N THR A 92 -10.55 -15.85 0.24
CA THR A 92 -10.00 -15.40 1.52
C THR A 92 -9.07 -14.19 1.38
N ILE A 93 -8.55 -13.92 0.18
CA ILE A 93 -7.58 -12.83 -0.05
C ILE A 93 -8.32 -11.55 -0.37
N GLN A 94 -8.39 -10.67 0.62
CA GLN A 94 -8.96 -9.34 0.43
C GLN A 94 -8.19 -8.57 -0.66
N PRO A 95 -8.91 -8.01 -1.66
CA PRO A 95 -8.31 -7.14 -2.67
C PRO A 95 -7.73 -5.89 -1.99
N PHE A 96 -6.90 -5.13 -2.72
CA PHE A 96 -6.35 -3.89 -2.19
C PHE A 96 -7.49 -2.96 -1.74
N PRO A 97 -7.42 -2.39 -0.53
CA PRO A 97 -8.46 -1.50 -0.04
C PRO A 97 -8.56 -0.29 -0.98
N MET A 98 -9.73 -0.12 -1.59
CA MET A 98 -10.03 1.02 -2.46
C MET A 98 -10.36 2.24 -1.59
N ASN A 99 -9.35 2.79 -0.91
CA ASN A 99 -9.51 3.98 -0.05
C ASN A 99 -9.64 5.30 -0.82
N ARG A 100 -9.64 5.27 -2.16
CA ARG A 100 -9.87 6.45 -2.99
C ARG A 100 -11.07 6.20 -3.90
N PRO A 101 -12.16 6.97 -3.78
CA PRO A 101 -13.26 6.86 -4.72
C PRO A 101 -12.71 7.13 -6.12
N ARG A 102 -13.10 6.28 -7.07
CA ARG A 102 -12.75 6.46 -8.48
C ARG A 102 -13.40 7.76 -8.95
N ALA A 103 -12.77 8.46 -9.89
CA ALA A 103 -13.31 9.73 -10.41
C ALA A 103 -14.73 9.59 -10.99
N TRP A 104 -15.13 8.38 -11.40
CA TRP A 104 -16.51 8.10 -11.81
C TRP A 104 -17.46 7.81 -10.63
N GLU A 105 -16.96 7.25 -9.53
CA GLU A 105 -17.76 7.04 -8.30
C GLU A 105 -18.14 8.37 -7.67
N GLU A 106 -17.21 9.32 -7.66
CA GLU A 106 -17.45 10.70 -7.21
C GLU A 106 -18.57 11.37 -8.04
N LYS A 107 -18.56 11.19 -9.36
CA LYS A 107 -19.60 11.71 -10.26
C LYS A 107 -20.99 11.09 -10.00
N LEU A 108 -21.05 9.81 -9.66
CA LEU A 108 -22.31 9.14 -9.33
C LEU A 108 -22.90 9.61 -8.00
N LEU A 109 -22.05 9.87 -7.00
CA LEU A 109 -22.49 10.41 -5.72
C LEU A 109 -23.17 11.78 -5.87
N LEU A 110 -22.63 12.64 -6.73
CA LEU A 110 -23.20 13.95 -7.06
C LEU A 110 -24.53 13.86 -7.82
N ALA A 111 -24.71 12.86 -8.68
CA ALA A 111 -25.94 12.66 -9.45
C ALA A 111 -27.15 12.26 -8.57
N ASN A 112 -26.89 11.62 -7.42
CA ASN A 112 -27.92 11.21 -6.46
C ASN A 112 -28.09 12.20 -5.30
N GLU A 113 -27.26 13.23 -5.20
CA GLU A 113 -27.41 14.27 -4.20
C GLU A 113 -28.60 15.14 -4.59
N LYS A 114 -29.70 15.08 -3.81
CA LYS A 114 -30.87 15.93 -4.05
C LYS A 114 -30.40 17.39 -4.04
N PRO A 115 -30.75 18.20 -5.07
CA PRO A 115 -30.29 19.58 -5.14
C PRO A 115 -30.64 20.27 -3.84
N LYS A 116 -29.62 20.86 -3.19
CA LYS A 116 -29.79 21.67 -1.99
C LYS A 116 -30.79 22.76 -2.34
N VAL A 117 -32.03 22.59 -1.87
CA VAL A 117 -33.11 23.57 -2.09
C VAL A 117 -32.60 24.86 -1.48
N ARG A 118 -32.23 25.84 -2.32
CA ARG A 118 -31.95 27.19 -1.85
C ARG A 118 -33.28 27.72 -1.37
N VAL A 119 -33.54 27.64 -0.07
CA VAL A 119 -34.67 28.34 0.55
C VAL A 119 -34.46 29.81 0.24
N SER A 120 -35.35 30.37 -0.58
CA SER A 120 -35.21 31.75 -1.01
C SER A 120 -35.40 32.66 0.20
N LEU A 121 -34.44 33.55 0.45
CA LEU A 121 -34.48 34.53 1.54
C LEU A 121 -35.59 35.60 1.38
N LEU A 122 -36.44 35.49 0.35
CA LEU A 122 -37.58 36.39 0.15
C LEU A 122 -38.78 36.05 1.04
N GLU A 123 -38.95 34.79 1.46
CA GLU A 123 -40.05 34.40 2.35
C GLU A 123 -39.78 34.76 3.83
N ALA A 124 -38.52 35.01 4.21
CA ALA A 124 -38.15 35.41 5.57
C ALA A 124 -38.44 36.90 5.88
N ARG A 125 -38.86 37.71 4.90
CA ARG A 125 -39.02 39.17 5.05
C ARG A 125 -40.46 39.66 5.24
N HIS A 126 -41.46 38.78 5.19
CA HIS A 126 -42.86 39.18 5.38
C HIS A 126 -43.40 39.04 6.82
N SER A 127 -42.64 38.44 7.74
CA SER A 127 -43.11 38.22 9.12
C SER A 127 -42.73 39.32 10.12
N ALA A 128 -42.17 40.45 9.67
CA ALA A 128 -41.61 41.50 10.54
C ALA A 128 -42.40 42.84 10.55
N TRP A 129 -43.66 42.85 10.11
CA TRP A 129 -44.52 44.07 10.09
C TRP A 129 -45.85 43.91 10.84
N LEU A 130 -45.87 43.17 11.95
CA LEU A 130 -47.03 43.10 12.86
C LEU A 130 -46.61 43.11 14.34
N ALA A 131 -45.79 44.08 14.74
CA ALA A 131 -45.57 44.46 16.13
C ALA A 131 -45.43 45.97 16.27
#